data_AF-A0A537LLB0-F1
#
_entry.id   AF-A0A537LLB0-F1
#
_cell.length_a   1.000
_cell.length_b   1.000
_cell.length_c   1.000
_cell.angle_alpha   90.00
_cell.angle_beta   90.00
_cell.angle_gamma   90.00
#
_symmetry.space_group_name_H-M   'P 1'
#
loop_
_entity.id
_entity.type
_entity.pdbx_description
1 polymer ?
#
loop_
_entity_poly.entity_id
_entity_poly.type
_entity_poly.pdbx_seq_one_letter_code
_entity_poly.pdbx_strand_id
1 'polypeptide(L)'
;MLTQAIEDYLKVIYKLRQAGEAVTTNAVAARLNVTPASASNMIKKLTRLKLVDHTPYHGVQLTSGGEKIALEVIRHHRLIELYLARHLGIGLDRVDEEAERLEHVISEELEERIAQSLGDPTYDPHGDPIPTREGAVEAMHNPLLSDLQPGQRGVVVRVSDSDPSVLRELSEARLL
;
A
#
# COMPACT_ATOMS: atom_id res chain seq x y z
N MET A 1 11.05 -7.76 -17.98
CA MET A 1 10.77 -7.76 -16.53
C MET A 1 10.88 -6.34 -16.01
N LEU A 2 9.89 -5.91 -15.23
CA LEU A 2 10.01 -4.69 -14.45
C LEU A 2 11.01 -4.93 -13.32
N THR A 3 11.60 -3.86 -12.81
CA THR A 3 12.49 -3.94 -11.64
C THR A 3 11.68 -3.64 -10.39
N GLN A 4 12.06 -4.18 -9.23
CA GLN A 4 11.47 -3.81 -7.92
C GLN A 4 11.34 -2.29 -7.76
N ALA A 5 12.42 -1.55 -8.09
CA ALA A 5 12.41 -0.09 -8.06
C ALA A 5 11.40 0.60 -9.00
N ILE A 6 10.84 -0.08 -10.03
CA ILE A 6 9.74 0.48 -10.82
C ILE A 6 8.43 0.27 -10.06
N GLU A 7 8.21 -0.94 -9.56
CA GLU A 7 7.04 -1.33 -8.77
C GLU A 7 6.89 -0.46 -7.52
N ASP A 8 7.97 -0.21 -6.78
CA ASP A 8 8.00 0.68 -5.62
C ASP A 8 7.51 2.09 -5.93
N TYR A 9 7.96 2.66 -7.06
CA TYR A 9 7.54 3.99 -7.48
C TYR A 9 6.05 4.00 -7.82
N LEU A 10 5.54 2.99 -8.53
CA LEU A 10 4.13 2.91 -8.89
C LEU A 10 3.26 2.72 -7.63
N LYS A 11 3.68 1.86 -6.69
CA LYS A 11 3.06 1.67 -5.37
C LYS A 11 2.99 2.98 -4.59
N VAL A 12 4.11 3.71 -4.49
CA VAL A 12 4.17 5.00 -3.77
C VAL A 12 3.31 6.07 -4.42
N ILE A 13 3.36 6.21 -5.75
CA ILE A 13 2.51 7.15 -6.48
C ILE A 13 1.03 6.85 -6.23
N TYR A 14 0.65 5.57 -6.24
CA TYR A 14 -0.71 5.14 -5.93
C TYR A 14 -1.11 5.53 -4.50
N LYS A 15 -0.28 5.19 -3.50
CA LYS A 15 -0.55 5.48 -2.08
C LYS A 15 -0.69 7.01 -1.84
N LEU A 16 0.18 7.84 -2.42
CA LEU A 16 0.07 9.30 -2.33
C LEU A 16 -1.24 9.83 -2.92
N ARG A 17 -1.63 9.35 -4.12
CA ARG A 17 -2.92 9.72 -4.74
C ARG A 17 -4.10 9.33 -3.86
N GLN A 18 -4.07 8.11 -3.29
CA GLN A 18 -5.13 7.60 -2.42
C GLN A 18 -5.28 8.42 -1.13
N ALA A 19 -4.18 8.94 -0.59
CA ALA A 19 -4.19 9.83 0.57
C ALA A 19 -4.69 11.26 0.26
N GLY A 20 -4.99 11.57 -1.01
CA GLY A 20 -5.35 12.93 -1.45
C GLY A 20 -4.16 13.89 -1.45
N GLU A 21 -2.94 13.37 -1.37
CA GLU A 21 -1.70 14.15 -1.35
C GLU A 21 -1.26 14.57 -2.76
N ALA A 22 -0.53 15.68 -2.82
CA ALA A 22 0.07 16.12 -4.08
C ALA A 22 1.21 15.17 -4.50
N VAL A 23 1.00 14.45 -5.60
CA VAL A 23 2.00 13.52 -6.15
C VAL A 23 3.11 14.28 -6.89
N THR A 24 3.99 14.92 -6.12
CA THR A 24 5.15 15.65 -6.66
C THR A 24 6.40 14.75 -6.66
N THR A 25 7.39 15.09 -7.50
CA THR A 25 8.70 14.43 -7.48
C THR A 25 9.33 14.42 -6.09
N ASN A 26 9.17 15.50 -5.31
CA ASN A 26 9.72 15.60 -3.96
C ASN A 26 8.97 14.69 -2.98
N ALA A 27 7.64 14.60 -3.10
CA ALA A 27 6.85 13.68 -2.28
C ALA A 27 7.24 12.21 -2.54
N VAL A 28 7.37 11.83 -3.82
CA VAL A 28 7.83 10.49 -4.21
C VAL A 28 9.25 10.23 -3.71
N ALA A 29 10.16 11.21 -3.85
CA ALA A 29 11.54 11.09 -3.36
C ALA A 29 11.61 10.88 -1.84
N ALA A 30 10.83 11.65 -1.08
CA ALA A 30 10.76 11.55 0.37
C ALA A 30 10.22 10.18 0.80
N ARG A 31 9.13 9.71 0.20
CA ARG A 31 8.48 8.45 0.57
C ARG A 31 9.32 7.22 0.27
N LEU A 32 10.16 7.27 -0.77
CA LEU A 32 11.10 6.21 -1.14
C LEU A 32 12.50 6.39 -0.54
N ASN A 33 12.72 7.44 0.24
CA ASN A 33 14.03 7.79 0.81
C ASN A 33 15.17 7.84 -0.24
N VAL A 34 14.90 8.51 -1.37
CA VAL A 34 15.87 8.71 -2.46
C VAL A 34 16.08 10.19 -2.74
N THR A 35 17.16 10.52 -3.45
CA THR A 35 17.39 11.93 -3.83
C THR A 35 16.34 12.42 -4.83
N PRO A 36 15.97 13.72 -4.83
CA PRO A 36 15.06 14.29 -5.84
C PRO A 36 15.55 14.09 -7.28
N ALA A 37 16.87 14.07 -7.50
CA ALA A 37 17.47 13.80 -8.80
C ALA A 37 17.22 12.35 -9.26
N SER A 38 17.38 11.39 -8.34
CA SER A 38 17.08 9.97 -8.60
C SER A 38 15.60 9.78 -8.93
N ALA A 39 14.70 10.39 -8.14
CA ALA A 39 13.26 10.34 -8.39
C ALA A 39 12.88 10.95 -9.74
N SER A 40 13.42 12.12 -10.07
CA SER A 40 13.20 12.77 -11.38
C SER A 40 13.64 11.88 -12.55
N ASN A 41 14.79 11.23 -12.44
CA ASN A 41 15.28 10.32 -13.48
C ASN A 41 14.40 9.08 -13.62
N MET A 42 13.92 8.51 -12.51
CA MET A 42 13.01 7.37 -12.55
C MET A 42 11.65 7.76 -13.12
N ILE A 43 11.07 8.89 -12.71
CA ILE A 43 9.79 9.39 -13.27
C ILE A 43 9.91 9.57 -14.79
N LYS A 44 11.00 10.16 -15.30
CA LYS A 44 11.25 10.26 -16.75
C LYS A 44 11.31 8.89 -17.42
N LYS A 45 11.89 7.88 -16.75
CA LYS A 45 11.92 6.50 -17.24
C LYS A 45 10.51 5.90 -17.29
N LEU A 46 9.72 6.06 -16.23
CA LEU A 46 8.33 5.61 -16.17
C LEU A 46 7.46 6.27 -17.24
N THR A 47 7.66 7.55 -17.54
CA THR A 47 6.97 8.25 -18.64
C THR A 47 7.33 7.64 -20.00
N ARG A 48 8.61 7.34 -20.26
CA ARG A 48 9.02 6.65 -21.50
C ARG A 48 8.40 5.24 -21.61
N LEU A 49 8.20 4.57 -20.47
CA LEU A 49 7.52 3.28 -20.39
C LEU A 49 5.98 3.39 -20.46
N LYS A 50 5.42 4.60 -20.53
CA LYS A 50 3.96 4.87 -20.53
C LYS A 50 3.25 4.35 -19.28
N LEU A 51 3.95 4.31 -18.14
CA LEU A 51 3.39 3.88 -16.85
C LEU A 51 2.92 5.08 -16.02
N VAL A 52 3.45 6.27 -16.29
CA VAL A 52 3.01 7.52 -15.67
C VAL A 52 2.95 8.64 -16.68
N ASP A 53 2.00 9.56 -16.46
CA ASP A 53 1.98 10.87 -17.08
C ASP A 53 2.57 11.88 -16.10
N HIS A 54 3.56 12.66 -16.56
CA HIS A 54 4.19 13.70 -15.76
C HIS A 54 4.06 15.03 -16.48
N THR A 55 3.24 15.90 -15.93
CA THR A 55 3.01 17.24 -16.48
C THR A 55 3.63 18.28 -15.55
N PRO A 56 4.41 19.24 -16.07
CA PRO A 56 4.92 20.34 -15.27
C PRO A 56 3.80 20.98 -14.43
N TYR A 57 4.06 21.23 -13.14
CA TYR A 57 3.13 21.83 -12.18
C TYR A 57 1.90 20.99 -11.77
N HIS A 58 1.60 19.89 -12.47
CA HIS A 58 0.45 19.02 -12.15
C HIS A 58 0.85 17.68 -11.51
N GLY A 59 2.15 17.46 -11.28
CA GLY A 59 2.65 16.27 -10.61
C GLY A 59 2.72 15.04 -11.52
N VAL A 60 2.78 13.87 -10.89
CA VAL A 60 2.88 12.56 -11.54
C VAL A 60 1.55 11.84 -11.38
N GLN A 61 1.02 11.28 -12.46
CA GLN A 61 -0.21 10.49 -12.47
C GLN A 61 0.06 9.11 -13.06
N LEU A 62 -0.55 8.07 -12.50
CA LEU A 62 -0.47 6.73 -13.08
C LEU A 62 -1.30 6.69 -14.37
N THR A 63 -0.76 6.04 -15.39
CA THR A 63 -1.61 5.56 -16.50
C THR A 63 -2.38 4.33 -16.03
N SER A 64 -3.36 3.87 -16.80
CA SER A 64 -4.07 2.61 -16.51
C SER A 64 -3.11 1.41 -16.38
N GLY A 65 -2.05 1.38 -17.19
CA GLY A 65 -1.02 0.34 -17.12
C GLY A 65 -0.19 0.43 -15.85
N GLY A 66 0.22 1.64 -15.44
CA GLY A 66 0.96 1.85 -14.20
C GLY A 66 0.13 1.55 -12.95
N GLU A 67 -1.15 1.92 -12.98
CA GLU A 67 -2.08 1.65 -11.88
C GLU A 67 -2.33 0.16 -11.68
N LYS A 68 -2.49 -0.61 -12.78
CA LYS A 68 -2.63 -2.05 -12.69
C LYS A 68 -1.44 -2.70 -11.97
N ILE A 69 -0.22 -2.30 -12.33
CA ILE A 69 1.01 -2.82 -11.69
C ILE A 69 1.08 -2.40 -10.22
N ALA A 70 0.78 -1.14 -9.91
CA ALA A 70 0.76 -0.67 -8.52
C ALA A 70 -0.19 -1.50 -7.65
N LEU A 71 -1.39 -1.79 -8.18
CA LEU A 71 -2.42 -2.54 -7.48
C LEU A 71 -2.08 -4.02 -7.32
N GLU A 72 -1.42 -4.64 -8.30
CA GLU A 72 -0.90 -6.00 -8.20
C GLU A 72 0.11 -6.13 -7.06
N VAL A 73 1.08 -5.21 -6.99
CA VAL A 73 2.09 -5.17 -5.92
C VAL A 73 1.44 -4.92 -4.56
N ILE A 74 0.47 -4.00 -4.47
CA ILE A 74 -0.28 -3.74 -3.23
C ILE A 74 -1.08 -4.98 -2.82
N ARG A 75 -1.68 -5.71 -3.77
CA ARG A 75 -2.40 -6.95 -3.48
C ARG A 75 -1.48 -8.03 -2.92
N HIS A 76 -0.30 -8.21 -3.53
CA HIS A 76 0.73 -9.11 -3.03
C HIS A 76 1.10 -8.77 -1.59
N HIS A 77 1.47 -7.50 -1.35
CA HIS A 77 1.84 -6.98 -0.04
C HIS A 77 0.80 -7.34 1.03
N ARG A 78 -0.45 -6.93 0.80
CA ARG A 78 -1.55 -7.09 1.75
C ARG A 78 -1.92 -8.55 2.04
N LEU A 79 -1.87 -9.41 1.02
CA LEU A 79 -2.10 -10.85 1.18
C LEU A 79 -0.98 -11.51 1.98
N ILE A 80 0.27 -11.14 1.70
CA ILE A 80 1.44 -11.63 2.44
C ILE A 80 1.34 -11.18 3.89
N GLU A 81 1.06 -9.90 4.16
CA GLU A 81 0.90 -9.41 5.52
C GLU A 81 -0.16 -10.19 6.29
N LEU A 82 -1.35 -10.34 5.72
CA LEU A 82 -2.44 -11.06 6.36
C LEU A 82 -2.07 -12.53 6.62
N TYR A 83 -1.41 -13.18 5.67
CA TYR A 83 -0.95 -14.56 5.83
C TYR A 83 0.07 -14.70 6.95
N LEU A 84 1.10 -13.85 6.96
CA LEU A 84 2.16 -13.85 7.96
C LEU A 84 1.62 -13.54 9.36
N ALA A 85 0.73 -12.55 9.47
CA ALA A 85 0.09 -12.20 10.74
C ALA A 85 -0.79 -13.34 11.26
N ARG A 86 -1.68 -13.89 10.42
CA ARG A 86 -2.68 -14.88 10.83
C ARG A 86 -2.11 -16.27 11.08
N HIS A 87 -1.21 -16.74 10.21
CA HIS A 87 -0.71 -18.12 10.26
C HIS A 87 0.63 -18.27 10.97
N LEU A 88 1.47 -17.22 10.96
CA LEU A 88 2.79 -17.25 11.60
C LEU A 88 2.87 -16.41 12.87
N GLY A 89 1.83 -15.62 13.18
CA GLY A 89 1.78 -14.80 14.38
C GLY A 89 2.77 -13.64 14.36
N ILE A 90 3.17 -13.16 13.18
CA ILE A 90 4.00 -11.95 13.05
C ILE A 90 3.16 -10.75 13.47
N GLY A 91 3.69 -9.92 14.37
CA GLY A 91 3.00 -8.74 14.88
C GLY A 91 2.81 -7.67 13.79
N LEU A 92 1.72 -6.91 13.89
CA LEU A 92 1.38 -5.81 12.98
C LEU A 92 2.49 -4.76 12.84
N ASP A 93 3.32 -4.60 13.88
CA ASP A 93 4.45 -3.68 13.92
C ASP A 93 5.68 -4.15 13.13
N ARG A 94 5.70 -5.40 12.67
CA ARG A 94 6.84 -6.01 11.94
C ARG A 94 6.45 -6.68 10.63
N VAL A 95 5.16 -6.89 10.39
CA VAL A 95 4.69 -7.68 9.25
C VAL A 95 4.95 -6.98 7.91
N ASP A 96 4.85 -5.65 7.88
CA ASP A 96 5.14 -4.80 6.72
C ASP A 96 6.57 -5.04 6.18
N GLU A 97 7.58 -5.10 7.06
CA GLU A 97 8.97 -5.33 6.65
C GLU A 97 9.19 -6.66 5.92
N GLU A 98 8.46 -7.71 6.32
CA GLU A 98 8.55 -9.02 5.64
C GLU A 98 7.77 -9.00 4.32
N ALA A 99 6.62 -8.34 4.29
CA ALA A 99 5.81 -8.20 3.09
C ALA A 99 6.53 -7.40 2.01
N GLU A 100 7.19 -6.29 2.35
CA GLU A 100 7.99 -5.49 1.40
C GLU A 100 9.10 -6.31 0.70
N ARG A 101 9.71 -7.28 1.40
CA ARG A 101 10.76 -8.13 0.82
C ARG A 101 10.21 -9.16 -0.15
N LEU A 102 8.95 -9.58 0.04
CA LEU A 102 8.34 -10.70 -0.66
C LEU A 102 7.40 -10.26 -1.79
N GLU A 103 6.77 -9.09 -1.71
CA GLU A 103 5.70 -8.64 -2.63
C GLU A 103 6.11 -8.65 -4.10
N HIS A 104 7.40 -8.42 -4.39
CA HIS A 104 7.91 -8.33 -5.77
C HIS A 104 8.33 -9.68 -6.38
N VAL A 105 8.37 -10.76 -5.59
CA VAL A 105 8.98 -12.02 -6.01
C VAL A 105 8.03 -13.21 -5.96
N ILE A 106 6.81 -13.03 -5.46
CA ILE A 106 5.79 -14.07 -5.52
C ILE A 106 5.18 -14.16 -6.92
N SER A 107 4.82 -15.38 -7.32
CA SER A 107 4.08 -15.61 -8.58
C SER A 107 2.58 -15.41 -8.38
N GLU A 108 1.85 -15.15 -9.46
CA GLU A 108 0.37 -15.14 -9.45
C GLU A 108 -0.22 -16.44 -8.88
N GLU A 109 0.41 -17.60 -9.13
CA GLU A 109 -0.05 -18.87 -8.56
C GLU A 109 0.09 -18.89 -7.03
N LEU A 110 1.22 -18.39 -6.50
CA LEU A 110 1.44 -18.34 -5.07
C LEU A 110 0.50 -17.34 -4.40
N GLU A 111 0.33 -16.16 -5.00
CA GLU A 111 -0.64 -15.15 -4.57
C GLU A 111 -2.07 -15.74 -4.45
N GLU A 112 -2.54 -16.41 -5.49
CA GLU A 112 -3.87 -17.03 -5.52
C GLU A 112 -4.03 -18.10 -4.43
N ARG A 113 -3.00 -18.93 -4.20
CA ARG A 113 -3.03 -19.92 -3.12
C ARG A 113 -3.05 -19.27 -1.74
N ILE A 114 -2.35 -18.15 -1.55
CA ILE A 114 -2.39 -17.39 -0.30
C ILE A 114 -3.82 -16.85 -0.08
N ALA A 115 -4.40 -16.20 -1.08
CA ALA A 115 -5.77 -15.68 -1.00
C ALA A 115 -6.80 -16.76 -0.65
N GLN A 116 -6.76 -17.91 -1.34
CA GLN A 116 -7.64 -19.04 -1.07
C GLN A 116 -7.44 -19.61 0.34
N SER A 117 -6.19 -19.72 0.81
CA SER A 117 -5.89 -20.21 2.15
C SER A 117 -6.44 -19.30 3.26
N LEU A 118 -6.54 -18.00 2.97
CA LEU A 118 -7.10 -16.99 3.87
C LEU A 118 -8.63 -16.91 3.80
N GLY A 119 -9.26 -17.57 2.82
CA GLY A 119 -10.70 -17.54 2.57
C GLY A 119 -11.16 -16.35 1.73
N ASP A 120 -10.36 -15.96 0.73
CA ASP A 120 -10.61 -14.84 -0.19
C ASP A 120 -10.90 -13.51 0.54
N PRO A 121 -9.94 -13.03 1.37
CA PRO A 121 -10.15 -11.86 2.21
C PRO A 121 -10.26 -10.58 1.38
N THR A 122 -11.03 -9.62 1.89
CA THR A 122 -11.20 -8.29 1.27
C THR A 122 -10.42 -7.18 1.97
N TYR A 123 -9.86 -7.45 3.15
CA TYR A 123 -9.05 -6.50 3.92
C TYR A 123 -7.80 -7.19 4.48
N ASP A 124 -6.73 -6.43 4.62
CA ASP A 124 -5.47 -6.84 5.22
C ASP A 124 -5.53 -6.76 6.76
N PRO A 125 -4.44 -7.06 7.50
CA PRO A 125 -4.51 -7.14 8.95
C PRO A 125 -4.56 -5.74 9.61
N HIS A 126 -4.32 -4.65 8.88
CA HIS A 126 -4.48 -3.27 9.33
C HIS A 126 -5.84 -2.67 8.96
N GLY A 127 -6.67 -3.40 8.20
CA GLY A 127 -8.00 -2.98 7.77
C GLY A 127 -8.02 -2.22 6.43
N ASP A 128 -6.95 -2.34 5.66
CA ASP A 128 -6.79 -1.74 4.35
C ASP A 128 -7.32 -2.70 3.26
N PRO A 129 -8.05 -2.21 2.23
CA PRO A 129 -8.76 -3.08 1.30
C PRO A 129 -7.79 -3.81 0.37
N ILE A 130 -7.90 -5.12 0.25
CA ILE A 130 -7.07 -5.90 -0.67
C ILE A 130 -7.60 -5.65 -2.10
N PRO A 131 -6.79 -5.12 -3.04
CA PRO A 131 -7.21 -5.01 -4.43
C PRO A 131 -7.64 -6.36 -4.98
N THR A 132 -8.66 -6.43 -5.83
CA THR A 132 -9.01 -7.68 -6.53
C THR A 132 -7.96 -8.04 -7.57
N ARG A 133 -8.01 -9.26 -8.10
CA ARG A 133 -7.12 -9.71 -9.18
C ARG A 133 -7.24 -8.84 -10.44
N GLU A 134 -8.40 -8.26 -10.68
CA GLU A 134 -8.66 -7.34 -11.78
C GLU A 134 -8.18 -5.90 -11.49
N GLY A 135 -7.70 -5.62 -10.28
CA GLY A 135 -7.25 -4.29 -9.86
C GLY A 135 -8.41 -3.38 -9.43
N ALA A 136 -9.49 -3.92 -8.87
CA ALA A 136 -10.52 -3.10 -8.23
C ALA A 136 -10.21 -2.94 -6.73
N VAL A 137 -10.42 -1.74 -6.18
CA VAL A 137 -10.25 -1.47 -4.75
C VAL A 137 -11.57 -0.97 -4.18
N GLU A 138 -12.00 -1.55 -3.06
CA GLU A 138 -13.19 -1.09 -2.36
C GLU A 138 -12.97 0.32 -1.79
N ALA A 139 -13.91 1.23 -2.07
CA ALA A 139 -13.84 2.59 -1.54
C ALA A 139 -14.28 2.61 -0.07
N MET A 140 -13.36 2.97 0.82
CA MET A 140 -13.66 3.12 2.24
C MET A 140 -13.99 4.57 2.59
N HIS A 141 -15.11 4.77 3.27
CA HIS A 141 -15.51 6.06 3.84
C HIS A 141 -15.80 5.87 5.33
N ASN A 142 -14.73 5.85 6.13
CA ASN A 142 -14.80 5.73 7.57
C ASN A 142 -14.48 7.09 8.22
N PRO A 143 -15.28 7.58 9.18
CA PRO A 143 -14.94 8.77 9.95
C PRO A 143 -13.67 8.54 10.77
N LEU A 144 -12.88 9.58 11.01
CA LEU A 144 -11.73 9.48 11.90
C LEU A 144 -12.19 9.35 13.34
N LEU A 145 -11.37 8.71 14.18
CA LEU A 145 -11.62 8.67 15.62
C LEU A 145 -11.76 10.08 16.22
N SER A 146 -11.02 11.05 15.70
CA SER A 146 -11.09 12.47 16.08
C SER A 146 -12.42 13.15 15.74
N ASP A 147 -13.21 12.58 14.84
CA ASP A 147 -14.50 13.14 14.43
C ASP A 147 -15.65 12.71 15.35
N LEU A 148 -15.40 11.72 16.23
CA LEU A 148 -16.40 11.25 17.19
C LEU A 148 -16.59 12.24 18.34
N GLN A 149 -17.85 12.48 18.69
CA GLN A 149 -18.24 13.30 19.82
C GLN A 149 -18.28 12.49 21.13
N PRO A 150 -18.07 13.13 22.30
CA PRO A 150 -18.19 12.46 23.59
C PRO A 150 -19.50 11.68 23.74
N GLY A 151 -19.40 10.40 24.12
CA GLY A 151 -20.55 9.49 24.26
C GLY A 151 -20.86 8.67 23.01
N GLN A 152 -20.29 9.00 21.84
CA GLN A 152 -20.36 8.15 20.66
C GLN A 152 -19.44 6.93 20.82
N ARG A 153 -19.80 5.85 20.13
CA ARG A 153 -19.07 4.57 20.13
C ARG A 153 -18.79 4.16 18.69
N GLY A 154 -17.67 3.48 18.47
CA GLY A 154 -17.28 2.94 17.18
C GLY A 154 -16.47 1.66 17.35
N VAL A 155 -16.22 1.00 16.23
CA VAL A 155 -15.28 -0.13 16.14
C VAL A 155 -14.13 0.34 15.28
N VAL A 156 -12.90 0.07 15.72
CA VAL A 156 -11.72 0.32 14.90
C VAL A 156 -11.74 -0.69 13.76
N VAL A 157 -11.93 -0.19 12.54
CA VAL A 157 -11.94 -1.02 11.32
C VAL A 157 -10.66 -0.88 10.51
N ARG A 158 -9.84 0.13 10.81
CA ARG A 158 -8.59 0.43 10.11
C ARG A 158 -7.65 1.20 11.01
N VAL A 159 -6.36 0.91 10.92
CA VAL A 159 -5.28 1.69 11.53
C VAL A 159 -4.19 2.03 10.53
N SER A 160 -3.53 3.16 10.73
CA SER A 160 -2.37 3.55 9.92
C SER A 160 -1.17 2.69 10.30
N ASP A 161 -0.48 2.15 9.31
CA ASP A 161 0.76 1.38 9.42
C ASP A 161 2.02 2.26 9.46
N SER A 162 1.86 3.58 9.27
CA SER A 162 2.96 4.53 9.11
C SER A 162 3.92 4.65 10.29
N ASP A 163 3.49 4.27 11.50
CA ASP A 163 4.30 4.32 12.72
C ASP A 163 4.17 3.00 13.50
N PRO A 164 5.18 2.11 13.42
CA PRO A 164 5.19 0.85 14.15
C PRO A 164 5.06 1.00 15.68
N SER A 165 5.52 2.12 16.24
CA SER A 165 5.42 2.36 17.69
C SER A 165 3.96 2.54 18.12
N VAL A 166 3.17 3.26 17.32
CA VAL A 166 1.72 3.44 17.55
C VAL A 166 1.00 2.09 17.44
N LEU A 167 1.32 1.27 16.44
CA LEU A 167 0.72 -0.07 16.30
C LEU A 167 1.00 -0.96 17.51
N ARG A 168 2.22 -0.89 18.05
CA ARG A 168 2.61 -1.63 19.26
C ARG A 168 1.82 -1.16 20.48
N GLU A 169 1.72 0.15 20.70
CA GLU A 169 0.94 0.73 21.80
C GLU A 169 -0.54 0.33 21.72
N LEU A 170 -1.15 0.38 20.53
CA LEU A 170 -2.54 -0.02 20.32
C LEU A 170 -2.76 -1.52 20.56
N SER A 171 -1.82 -2.36 20.13
CA SER A 171 -1.85 -3.81 20.35
C SER A 171 -1.74 -4.15 21.85
N GLU A 172 -0.80 -3.52 22.57
CA GLU A 172 -0.62 -3.71 24.02
C GLU A 172 -1.85 -3.24 24.82
N ALA A 173 -2.49 -2.17 24.37
CA ALA A 173 -3.73 -1.64 24.93
C ALA A 173 -4.98 -2.48 24.57
N ARG A 174 -4.85 -3.53 23.74
CA ARG A 174 -5.97 -4.36 23.22
C ARG A 174 -7.02 -3.55 22.47
N LEU A 175 -6.55 -2.59 21.68
CA LEU A 175 -7.37 -1.76 20.79
C LEU A 175 -7.36 -2.26 19.34
N LEU A 176 -6.60 -3.32 19.06
CA LEU A 176 -6.49 -4.05 17.79
C LEU A 176 -6.83 -5.54 17.99
#